data_AF-A0A847B1H2-F1
#
_entry.id   AF-A0A847B1H2-F1
#
_cell.length_a   1.000
_cell.length_b   1.000
_cell.length_c   1.000
_cell.angle_alpha   90.00
_cell.angle_beta   90.00
_cell.angle_gamma   90.00
#
_symmetry.space_group_name_H-M   'P 1'
#
loop_
_entity.id
_entity.type
_entity.pdbx_description
1 polymer ?
#
loop_
_entity_poly.entity_id
_entity_poly.type
_entity_poly.pdbx_seq_one_letter_code
_entity_poly.pdbx_strand_id
1 'polypeptide(L)'
;MTHYLSLIIALITASAGALTTSFLARNKNFSLGKKIFAFVLIAVFFTRYISYDDQILNIVSLGAGPFSPAVNFFAYFGIWLELTLVVFLILYPFFKARILTNLIKFVLTPGFVLYLGFSYYSVFLQVIGNTGGTLALSFQSVMFAVEIALVAYGVFLVWRDDHTLKLDKKEILALLIAFVPVLVASLPIYGPQLMFGNANARYEVIDISFVHRLFIYATVIIPLVLYFSLKKKDPELIRLAMVYLSVVTMITFSRVFYYQNFLEPWTWPIHLCNTAMYIIPLVLIFKLDKLFYFTYFINVFGALMAMLMPNYAETTNLTSWVIVQFWYNHSLAFFMPLLLVALKLFPRPKMKQMYYSLIAFSGYFLLVMVLNVWFSNYAPTDFFFINSDFIVDKLGRWAENIFDIAISFNIGDLVFEFHPVYQILFLIVYVGVSFAMWFVYSLGFSIADSLGDLRFRQKKIKLDKCALLAALNGRGIDEPMEENTGVKLELKNFSKRYGKNKDFAVKDASLVVSGGEIFGFLGPNGAGKSTTIKSIVGIQTITEGSISIC
;
A
#
# COMPACT_ATOMS: atom_id res chain seq x y z
N MET A 1 -36.77 29.66 -5.17
CA MET A 1 -35.83 30.79 -4.96
C MET A 1 -34.50 30.35 -4.34
N THR A 2 -34.49 29.45 -3.35
CA THR A 2 -33.26 28.93 -2.71
C THR A 2 -32.29 28.22 -3.66
N HIS A 3 -32.77 27.48 -4.66
CA HIS A 3 -31.94 26.79 -5.67
C HIS A 3 -31.04 27.72 -6.50
N TYR A 4 -31.48 28.96 -6.76
CA TYR A 4 -30.69 29.92 -7.53
C TYR A 4 -29.58 30.54 -6.68
N LEU A 5 -29.77 30.64 -5.36
CA LEU A 5 -28.79 31.28 -4.47
C LEU A 5 -27.54 30.42 -4.27
N SER A 6 -27.68 29.09 -4.11
CA SER A 6 -26.54 28.17 -4.05
C SER A 6 -25.76 28.13 -5.37
N LEU A 7 -26.47 28.21 -6.51
CA LEU A 7 -25.84 28.30 -7.83
C LEU A 7 -25.09 29.64 -8.00
N ILE A 8 -25.67 30.74 -7.53
CA ILE A 8 -25.05 32.07 -7.52
C ILE A 8 -23.82 32.08 -6.62
N ILE A 9 -23.88 31.48 -5.43
CA ILE A 9 -22.73 31.36 -4.51
C ILE A 9 -21.62 30.50 -5.15
N ALA A 10 -21.97 29.38 -5.78
CA ALA A 10 -21.00 28.54 -6.50
C ALA A 10 -20.36 29.33 -7.66
N LEU A 11 -21.15 30.07 -8.43
CA LEU A 11 -20.65 30.91 -9.53
C LEU A 11 -19.74 32.02 -9.00
N ILE A 12 -20.11 32.70 -7.92
CA ILE A 12 -19.29 33.77 -7.31
C ILE A 12 -17.96 33.18 -6.80
N THR A 13 -17.99 32.02 -6.16
CA THR A 13 -16.81 31.37 -5.59
C THR A 13 -15.87 30.84 -6.69
N ALA A 14 -16.44 30.23 -7.74
CA ALA A 14 -15.68 29.81 -8.91
C ALA A 14 -15.05 31.02 -9.62
N SER A 15 -15.79 32.13 -9.73
CA SER A 15 -15.29 33.38 -10.31
C SER A 15 -14.16 33.99 -9.48
N ALA A 16 -14.27 33.98 -8.14
CA ALA A 16 -13.22 34.42 -7.23
C ALA A 16 -11.97 33.53 -7.31
N GLY A 17 -12.13 32.22 -7.46
CA GLY A 17 -11.04 31.26 -7.72
C GLY A 17 -10.33 31.54 -9.05
N ALA A 18 -11.09 31.81 -10.12
CA ALA A 18 -10.54 32.19 -11.42
C ALA A 18 -9.78 33.54 -11.36
N LEU A 19 -10.27 34.51 -10.59
CA LEU A 19 -9.61 35.81 -10.38
C LEU A 19 -8.31 35.70 -9.57
N THR A 20 -8.33 35.00 -8.44
CA THR A 20 -7.12 34.81 -7.61
C THR A 20 -5.99 34.09 -8.36
N THR A 21 -6.33 33.22 -9.28
CA THR A 21 -5.33 32.42 -10.00
C THR A 21 -4.93 32.96 -11.36
N SER A 22 -5.73 33.82 -11.97
CA SER A 22 -5.27 34.71 -13.03
C SER A 22 -4.29 35.76 -12.45
N PHE A 23 -4.54 36.24 -11.22
CA PHE A 23 -3.59 37.07 -10.48
C PHE A 23 -2.29 36.33 -10.13
N LEU A 24 -2.36 35.11 -9.58
CA LEU A 24 -1.18 34.29 -9.27
C LEU A 24 -0.43 33.79 -10.52
N ALA A 25 -1.12 33.57 -11.64
CA ALA A 25 -0.50 33.12 -12.90
C ALA A 25 0.26 34.22 -13.63
N ARG A 26 0.00 35.50 -13.36
CA ARG A 26 0.87 36.61 -13.80
C ARG A 26 2.24 36.60 -13.11
N ASN A 27 2.38 35.88 -12.00
CA ASN A 27 3.62 35.77 -11.24
C ASN A 27 4.33 34.42 -11.51
N LYS A 28 5.68 34.42 -11.48
CA LYS A 28 6.56 33.24 -11.65
C LYS A 28 6.32 32.09 -10.64
N ASN A 29 5.35 32.22 -9.72
CA ASN A 29 5.05 31.30 -8.62
C ASN A 29 3.79 30.42 -8.86
N PHE A 30 3.47 30.14 -10.11
CA PHE A 30 2.33 29.32 -10.50
C PHE A 30 2.25 27.95 -9.78
N SER A 31 3.39 27.33 -9.50
CA SER A 31 3.46 26.06 -8.76
C SER A 31 3.03 26.19 -7.30
N LEU A 32 3.32 27.32 -6.65
CA LEU A 32 2.91 27.62 -5.28
C LEU A 32 1.39 27.85 -5.22
N GLY A 33 0.83 28.56 -6.20
CA GLY A 33 -0.62 28.79 -6.29
C GLY A 33 -1.44 27.50 -6.33
N LYS A 34 -0.97 26.46 -7.04
CA LYS A 34 -1.63 25.15 -7.07
C LYS A 34 -1.61 24.43 -5.73
N LYS A 35 -0.51 24.53 -4.98
CA LYS A 35 -0.40 23.95 -3.64
C LYS A 35 -1.34 24.67 -2.66
N ILE A 36 -1.38 26.00 -2.71
CA ILE A 36 -2.32 26.81 -1.91
C ILE A 36 -3.76 26.40 -2.23
N PHE A 37 -4.11 26.27 -3.52
CA PHE A 37 -5.43 25.78 -3.94
C PHE A 37 -5.76 24.42 -3.33
N ALA A 38 -4.83 23.44 -3.38
CA ALA A 38 -5.07 22.13 -2.76
C ALA A 38 -5.31 22.23 -1.25
N PHE A 39 -4.59 23.10 -0.52
CA PHE A 39 -4.85 23.32 0.90
C PHE A 39 -6.21 23.97 1.18
N VAL A 40 -6.63 24.93 0.34
CA VAL A 40 -7.97 25.54 0.43
C VAL A 40 -9.06 24.48 0.16
N LEU A 41 -8.87 23.65 -0.87
CA LEU A 41 -9.79 22.56 -1.18
C LEU A 41 -9.86 21.54 -0.04
N ILE A 42 -8.72 21.18 0.58
CA ILE A 42 -8.69 20.34 1.79
C ILE A 42 -9.49 20.99 2.92
N ALA A 43 -9.28 22.28 3.19
CA ALA A 43 -9.95 22.97 4.29
C ALA A 43 -11.48 23.05 4.09
N VAL A 44 -11.93 23.37 2.87
CA VAL A 44 -13.36 23.39 2.53
C VAL A 44 -13.97 21.99 2.60
N PHE A 45 -13.30 21.01 1.98
CA PHE A 45 -13.74 19.61 2.00
C PHE A 45 -13.86 19.11 3.43
N PHE A 46 -12.79 19.26 4.23
CA PHE A 46 -12.77 18.83 5.62
C PHE A 46 -13.84 19.51 6.46
N THR A 47 -13.99 20.84 6.34
CA THR A 47 -15.02 21.59 7.07
C THR A 47 -16.40 21.06 6.71
N ARG A 48 -16.73 20.92 5.42
CA ARG A 48 -18.00 20.32 4.98
C ARG A 48 -18.16 18.92 5.58
N TYR A 49 -17.14 18.10 5.45
CA TYR A 49 -17.12 16.69 5.80
C TYR A 49 -17.42 16.44 7.28
N ILE A 50 -16.89 17.27 8.19
CA ILE A 50 -17.15 17.14 9.62
C ILE A 50 -18.42 17.85 10.08
N SER A 51 -19.01 18.75 9.28
CA SER A 51 -20.05 19.66 9.79
C SER A 51 -21.43 19.04 9.98
N TYR A 52 -21.67 17.80 9.54
CA TYR A 52 -22.98 17.16 9.64
C TYR A 52 -22.89 15.63 9.67
N ASP A 53 -23.95 15.03 10.23
CA ASP A 53 -24.20 13.60 10.13
C ASP A 53 -24.82 13.28 8.76
N ASP A 54 -24.13 12.45 7.99
CA ASP A 54 -24.47 12.14 6.61
C ASP A 54 -25.59 11.09 6.53
N GLN A 55 -26.78 11.55 6.14
CA GLN A 55 -27.99 10.76 6.22
C GLN A 55 -28.03 9.60 5.22
N ILE A 56 -27.13 9.57 4.24
CA ILE A 56 -27.02 8.46 3.28
C ILE A 56 -26.62 7.14 3.96
N LEU A 57 -25.95 7.19 5.12
CA LEU A 57 -25.61 6.01 5.92
C LEU A 57 -26.86 5.25 6.41
N ASN A 58 -27.99 5.95 6.53
CA ASN A 58 -29.26 5.40 6.98
C ASN A 58 -30.10 4.81 5.83
N ILE A 59 -29.68 5.00 4.57
CA ILE A 59 -30.42 4.50 3.40
C ILE A 59 -30.00 3.06 3.12
N VAL A 60 -30.91 2.12 3.41
CA VAL A 60 -30.63 0.69 3.31
C VAL A 60 -30.63 0.16 1.88
N SER A 61 -31.32 0.80 0.94
CA SER A 61 -31.33 0.40 -0.47
C SER A 61 -31.65 1.57 -1.39
N LEU A 62 -31.36 1.43 -2.68
CA LEU A 62 -31.74 2.42 -3.70
C LEU A 62 -33.24 2.74 -3.72
N GLY A 63 -34.12 1.85 -3.25
CA GLY A 63 -35.55 2.09 -3.16
C GLY A 63 -36.00 2.78 -1.87
N ALA A 64 -35.17 2.78 -0.83
CA ALA A 64 -35.47 3.41 0.46
C ALA A 64 -35.10 4.91 0.49
N GLY A 65 -34.42 5.40 -0.54
CA GLY A 65 -34.08 6.82 -0.66
C GLY A 65 -35.28 7.69 -1.08
N PRO A 66 -35.13 9.03 -0.99
CA PRO A 66 -36.21 9.98 -1.24
C PRO A 66 -36.62 10.13 -2.72
N PHE A 67 -35.85 9.58 -3.65
CA PHE A 67 -36.14 9.63 -5.09
C PHE A 67 -36.35 8.24 -5.69
N SER A 68 -36.62 8.18 -7.00
CA SER A 68 -36.67 6.91 -7.72
C SER A 68 -35.31 6.17 -7.63
N PRO A 69 -35.30 4.82 -7.69
CA PRO A 69 -34.07 4.04 -7.56
C PRO A 69 -32.97 4.46 -8.54
N ALA A 70 -33.33 4.81 -9.78
CA ALA A 70 -32.39 5.29 -10.79
C ALA A 70 -31.77 6.65 -10.41
N VAL A 71 -32.58 7.58 -9.91
CA VAL A 71 -32.10 8.91 -9.47
C VAL A 71 -31.20 8.78 -8.25
N ASN A 72 -31.58 7.93 -7.27
CA ASN A 72 -30.74 7.64 -6.11
C ASN A 72 -29.39 7.04 -6.53
N PHE A 73 -29.38 6.14 -7.51
CA PHE A 73 -28.15 5.55 -8.04
C PHE A 73 -27.23 6.60 -8.68
N PHE A 74 -27.75 7.44 -9.57
CA PHE A 74 -26.93 8.46 -10.25
C PHE A 74 -26.44 9.54 -9.30
N ALA A 75 -27.26 9.93 -8.32
CA ALA A 75 -26.84 10.86 -7.27
C ALA A 75 -25.72 10.27 -6.42
N TYR A 76 -25.86 9.02 -5.96
CA TYR A 76 -24.80 8.31 -5.24
C TYR A 76 -23.53 8.16 -6.08
N PHE A 77 -23.65 7.74 -7.34
CA PHE A 77 -22.52 7.58 -8.25
C PHE A 77 -21.80 8.92 -8.48
N GLY A 78 -22.56 10.02 -8.54
CA GLY A 78 -22.04 11.37 -8.58
C GLY A 78 -21.18 11.71 -7.35
N ILE A 79 -21.66 11.42 -6.15
CA ILE A 79 -20.92 11.61 -4.88
C ILE A 79 -19.60 10.81 -4.89
N TRP A 80 -19.65 9.57 -5.37
CA TRP A 80 -18.47 8.71 -5.46
C TRP A 80 -17.43 9.24 -6.47
N LEU A 81 -17.89 9.71 -7.63
CA LEU A 81 -17.03 10.35 -8.63
C LEU A 81 -16.44 11.67 -8.13
N GLU A 82 -17.24 12.48 -7.43
CA GLU A 82 -16.79 13.73 -6.82
C GLU A 82 -15.67 13.47 -5.80
N LEU A 83 -15.86 12.54 -4.86
CA LEU A 83 -14.82 12.17 -3.89
C LEU A 83 -13.52 11.76 -4.59
N THR A 84 -13.66 10.93 -5.63
CA THR A 84 -12.52 10.47 -6.45
C THR A 84 -11.77 11.66 -7.06
N LEU A 85 -12.50 12.60 -7.65
CA LEU A 85 -11.93 13.80 -8.29
C LEU A 85 -11.30 14.75 -7.26
N VAL A 86 -11.96 15.03 -6.14
CA VAL A 86 -11.45 15.89 -5.07
C VAL A 86 -10.08 15.40 -4.60
N VAL A 87 -9.94 14.10 -4.31
CA VAL A 87 -8.67 13.54 -3.87
C VAL A 87 -7.59 13.71 -4.94
N PHE A 88 -7.89 13.47 -6.22
CA PHE A 88 -6.89 13.68 -7.26
C PHE A 88 -6.52 15.14 -7.48
N LEU A 89 -7.46 16.08 -7.35
CA LEU A 89 -7.16 17.51 -7.41
C LEU A 89 -6.28 17.95 -6.24
N ILE A 90 -6.48 17.38 -5.06
CA ILE A 90 -5.61 17.59 -3.89
C ILE A 90 -4.20 17.06 -4.15
N LEU A 91 -4.07 15.87 -4.75
CA LEU A 91 -2.78 15.23 -5.02
C LEU A 91 -2.04 15.82 -6.24
N TYR A 92 -2.77 16.38 -7.22
CA TYR A 92 -2.23 16.89 -8.48
C TYR A 92 -1.02 17.83 -8.35
N PRO A 93 -0.97 18.80 -7.41
CA PRO A 93 0.18 19.70 -7.28
C PRO A 93 1.45 19.03 -6.72
N PHE A 94 1.33 17.83 -6.14
CA PHE A 94 2.39 17.14 -5.43
C PHE A 94 3.02 15.99 -6.22
N PHE A 95 2.37 15.53 -7.29
CA PHE A 95 2.82 14.41 -8.11
C PHE A 95 2.91 14.81 -9.58
N LYS A 96 4.04 14.49 -10.23
CA LYS A 96 4.28 14.71 -11.65
C LYS A 96 4.03 13.42 -12.43
N ALA A 97 2.80 12.93 -12.40
CA ALA A 97 2.43 11.71 -13.11
C ALA A 97 1.53 12.04 -14.32
N ARG A 98 1.99 11.75 -15.54
CA ARG A 98 1.17 11.98 -16.76
C ARG A 98 -0.17 11.24 -16.71
N ILE A 99 -0.18 10.03 -16.14
CA ILE A 99 -1.42 9.27 -15.96
C ILE A 99 -2.42 9.95 -15.02
N LEU A 100 -1.94 10.69 -14.01
CA LEU A 100 -2.79 11.48 -13.10
C LEU A 100 -3.49 12.61 -13.86
N THR A 101 -2.71 13.41 -14.59
CA THR A 101 -3.23 14.50 -15.41
C THR A 101 -4.27 13.99 -16.41
N ASN A 102 -3.98 12.89 -17.11
CA ASN A 102 -4.87 12.32 -18.10
C ASN A 102 -6.13 11.70 -17.47
N LEU A 103 -6.02 11.09 -16.29
CA LEU A 103 -7.18 10.55 -15.57
C LEU A 103 -8.14 11.67 -15.16
N ILE A 104 -7.60 12.79 -14.65
CA ILE A 104 -8.40 13.97 -14.31
C ILE A 104 -9.11 14.52 -15.56
N LYS A 105 -8.37 14.75 -16.65
CA LYS A 105 -8.90 15.35 -17.88
C LYS A 105 -9.94 14.48 -18.58
N PHE A 106 -9.63 13.21 -18.83
CA PHE A 106 -10.39 12.41 -19.78
C PHE A 106 -11.37 11.45 -19.12
N VAL A 107 -11.30 11.25 -17.81
CA VAL A 107 -12.18 10.33 -17.10
C VAL A 107 -12.97 11.07 -16.02
N LEU A 108 -12.29 11.78 -15.13
CA LEU A 108 -12.94 12.41 -13.98
C LEU A 108 -13.63 13.73 -14.35
N THR A 109 -13.11 14.49 -15.32
CA THR A 109 -13.77 15.73 -15.80
C THR A 109 -15.14 15.42 -16.44
N PRO A 110 -15.27 14.47 -17.40
CA PRO A 110 -16.59 14.08 -17.90
C PRO A 110 -17.52 13.58 -16.80
N GLY A 111 -17.00 12.77 -15.87
CA GLY A 111 -17.76 12.30 -14.71
C GLY A 111 -18.27 13.43 -13.82
N PHE A 112 -17.46 14.47 -13.61
CA PHE A 112 -17.84 15.67 -12.86
C PHE A 112 -18.90 16.49 -13.58
N VAL A 113 -18.82 16.63 -14.91
CA VAL A 113 -19.87 17.30 -15.70
C VAL A 113 -21.20 16.57 -15.57
N LEU A 114 -21.18 15.22 -15.61
CA LEU A 114 -22.38 14.42 -15.35
C LEU A 114 -22.89 14.65 -13.93
N TYR A 115 -22.01 14.65 -12.93
CA TYR A 115 -22.35 14.92 -11.55
C TYR A 115 -23.01 16.29 -11.34
N LEU A 116 -22.55 17.35 -12.01
CA LEU A 116 -23.19 18.68 -11.94
C LEU A 116 -24.69 18.61 -12.31
N GLY A 117 -25.06 17.76 -13.27
CA GLY A 117 -26.46 17.51 -13.65
C GLY A 117 -27.30 16.82 -12.56
N PHE A 118 -26.67 16.06 -11.65
CA PHE A 118 -27.33 15.37 -10.53
C PHE A 118 -26.99 15.97 -9.16
N SER A 119 -26.30 17.10 -9.12
CA SER A 119 -25.80 17.74 -7.90
C SER A 119 -26.93 18.07 -6.93
N TYR A 120 -28.09 18.50 -7.45
CA TYR A 120 -29.30 18.73 -6.65
C TYR A 120 -29.71 17.50 -5.82
N TYR A 121 -29.84 16.35 -6.49
CA TYR A 121 -30.22 15.09 -5.84
C TYR A 121 -29.14 14.62 -4.86
N SER A 122 -27.87 14.85 -5.19
CA SER A 122 -26.72 14.50 -4.35
C SER A 122 -26.68 15.29 -3.04
N VAL A 123 -26.94 16.60 -3.11
CA VAL A 123 -27.11 17.44 -1.91
C VAL A 123 -28.27 16.94 -1.08
N PHE A 124 -29.40 16.63 -1.72
CA PHE A 124 -30.59 16.18 -1.01
C PHE A 124 -30.36 14.86 -0.27
N LEU A 125 -29.69 13.89 -0.91
CA LEU A 125 -29.32 12.61 -0.29
C LEU A 125 -28.40 12.78 0.93
N GLN A 126 -27.43 13.70 0.86
CA GLN A 126 -26.46 13.90 1.95
C GLN A 126 -27.01 14.76 3.11
N VAL A 127 -27.85 15.76 2.80
CA VAL A 127 -28.24 16.80 3.76
C VAL A 127 -29.63 16.58 4.34
N ILE A 128 -30.59 16.07 3.58
CA ILE A 128 -32.01 16.14 3.97
C ILE A 128 -32.56 14.81 4.50
N GLY A 129 -32.01 13.67 4.09
CA GLY A 129 -32.16 12.35 4.73
C GLY A 129 -33.58 11.78 4.87
N ASN A 130 -34.50 12.51 5.51
CA ASN A 130 -35.90 12.16 5.70
C ASN A 130 -36.80 13.36 6.09
N THR A 131 -36.31 14.61 6.09
CA THR A 131 -37.08 15.76 6.63
C THR A 131 -37.66 16.65 5.53
N GLY A 132 -38.85 16.28 5.05
CA GLY A 132 -39.86 17.27 4.59
C GLY A 132 -39.53 18.16 3.38
N GLY A 133 -38.57 17.80 2.53
CA GLY A 133 -38.52 18.26 1.14
C GLY A 133 -38.13 19.72 0.86
N THR A 134 -37.74 20.52 1.86
CA THR A 134 -37.29 21.91 1.61
C THR A 134 -35.77 22.04 1.73
N LEU A 135 -35.12 22.38 0.61
CA LEU A 135 -33.70 22.78 0.56
C LEU A 135 -33.55 24.16 1.20
N ALA A 136 -33.50 24.22 2.52
CA ALA A 136 -33.20 25.43 3.27
C ALA A 136 -31.74 25.84 3.03
N LEU A 137 -31.45 27.14 3.05
CA LEU A 137 -30.09 27.66 2.96
C LEU A 137 -29.34 27.32 4.26
N SER A 138 -28.72 26.16 4.29
CA SER A 138 -27.95 25.67 5.43
C SER A 138 -26.45 25.87 5.20
N PHE A 139 -25.67 25.92 6.28
CA PHE A 139 -24.21 25.96 6.20
C PHE A 139 -23.66 24.82 5.32
N GLN A 140 -24.25 23.62 5.39
CA GLN A 140 -23.86 22.47 4.58
C GLN A 140 -24.07 22.74 3.09
N SER A 141 -25.22 23.27 2.70
CA SER A 141 -25.54 23.57 1.29
C SER A 141 -24.60 24.64 0.71
N VAL A 142 -24.17 25.60 1.53
CA VAL A 142 -23.19 26.63 1.14
C VAL A 142 -21.80 26.03 0.99
N MET A 143 -21.33 25.24 1.96
CA MET A 143 -20.02 24.59 1.90
C MET A 143 -19.90 23.62 0.72
N PHE A 144 -20.98 22.91 0.41
CA PHE A 144 -21.05 22.04 -0.76
C PHE A 144 -20.96 22.83 -2.08
N ALA A 145 -21.68 23.95 -2.18
CA ALA A 145 -21.61 24.84 -3.34
C ALA A 145 -20.18 25.42 -3.54
N VAL A 146 -19.51 25.79 -2.44
CA VAL A 146 -18.12 26.25 -2.45
C VAL A 146 -17.17 25.12 -2.88
N GLU A 147 -17.37 23.90 -2.39
CA GLU A 147 -16.57 22.73 -2.81
C GLU A 147 -16.70 22.45 -4.31
N ILE A 148 -17.94 22.39 -4.83
CA ILE A 148 -18.18 22.20 -6.27
C ILE A 148 -17.47 23.28 -7.10
N ALA A 149 -17.56 24.54 -6.67
CA ALA A 149 -16.90 25.65 -7.32
C ALA A 149 -15.37 25.49 -7.34
N LEU A 150 -14.78 25.06 -6.23
CA LEU A 150 -13.34 24.77 -6.14
C LEU A 150 -12.95 23.56 -6.99
N VAL A 151 -13.77 22.51 -7.05
CA VAL A 151 -13.51 21.34 -7.90
C VAL A 151 -13.53 21.73 -9.37
N ALA A 152 -14.53 22.49 -9.82
CA ALA A 152 -14.61 23.01 -11.19
C ALA A 152 -13.38 23.86 -11.53
N TYR A 153 -12.96 24.69 -10.57
CA TYR A 153 -11.76 25.51 -10.70
C TYR A 153 -10.45 24.67 -10.76
N GLY A 154 -10.36 23.60 -9.96
CA GLY A 154 -9.24 22.65 -9.99
C GLY A 154 -9.16 21.88 -11.30
N VAL A 155 -10.30 21.48 -11.88
CA VAL A 155 -10.35 20.90 -13.22
C VAL A 155 -9.80 21.90 -14.24
N PHE A 156 -10.26 23.15 -14.21
CA PHE A 156 -9.75 24.21 -15.09
C PHE A 156 -8.23 24.38 -14.97
N LEU A 157 -7.68 24.32 -13.75
CA LEU A 157 -6.23 24.35 -13.53
C LEU A 157 -5.49 23.23 -14.26
N VAL A 158 -5.97 21.99 -14.16
CA VAL A 158 -5.34 20.84 -14.82
C VAL A 158 -5.36 20.98 -16.34
N TRP A 159 -6.47 21.48 -16.90
CA TRP A 159 -6.61 21.74 -18.33
C TRP A 159 -5.73 22.90 -18.81
N ARG A 160 -5.53 23.93 -17.99
CA ARG A 160 -4.64 25.06 -18.28
C ARG A 160 -3.17 24.68 -18.25
N ASP A 161 -2.76 23.80 -17.34
CA ASP A 161 -1.35 23.43 -17.16
C ASP A 161 -0.79 22.64 -18.34
N ASP A 162 -1.65 21.87 -18.99
CA ASP A 162 -1.27 20.97 -20.06
C ASP A 162 -2.35 21.01 -21.14
N HIS A 163 -2.01 21.59 -22.29
CA HIS A 163 -2.94 21.71 -23.41
C HIS A 163 -2.92 20.47 -24.32
N THR A 164 -2.19 19.42 -23.95
CA THR A 164 -2.14 18.21 -24.77
C THR A 164 -3.48 17.48 -24.75
N LEU A 165 -4.02 17.28 -25.96
CA LEU A 165 -5.25 16.53 -26.24
C LEU A 165 -4.98 15.13 -26.82
N LYS A 166 -3.71 14.81 -27.09
CA LYS A 166 -3.33 13.57 -27.77
C LYS A 166 -3.16 12.45 -26.75
N LEU A 167 -4.06 11.47 -26.83
CA LEU A 167 -3.91 10.17 -26.18
C LEU A 167 -3.54 9.13 -27.25
N ASP A 168 -2.55 8.30 -26.97
CA ASP A 168 -2.30 7.12 -27.78
C ASP A 168 -3.20 5.95 -27.34
N LYS A 169 -3.31 4.89 -28.18
CA LYS A 169 -4.13 3.71 -27.85
C LYS A 169 -3.70 3.00 -26.56
N LYS A 170 -2.40 3.02 -26.24
CA LYS A 170 -1.85 2.36 -25.04
C LYS A 170 -2.21 3.16 -23.79
N GLU A 171 -2.22 4.48 -23.87
CA GLU A 171 -2.61 5.41 -22.82
C GLU A 171 -4.10 5.32 -22.53
N ILE A 172 -4.95 5.26 -23.55
CA ILE A 172 -6.40 5.03 -23.38
C ILE A 172 -6.64 3.72 -22.61
N LEU A 173 -6.00 2.64 -23.05
CA LEU A 173 -6.11 1.35 -22.36
C LEU A 173 -5.59 1.42 -20.92
N ALA A 174 -4.46 2.11 -20.68
CA ALA A 174 -3.91 2.30 -19.36
C ALA A 174 -4.85 3.10 -18.43
N LEU A 175 -5.54 4.12 -18.97
CA LEU A 175 -6.52 4.91 -18.22
C LEU A 175 -7.75 4.08 -17.85
N LEU A 176 -8.29 3.30 -18.80
CA LEU A 176 -9.44 2.42 -18.53
C LEU A 176 -9.10 1.36 -17.47
N ILE A 177 -7.92 0.74 -17.59
CA ILE A 177 -7.44 -0.25 -16.61
C ILE A 177 -7.18 0.40 -15.24
N ALA A 178 -6.63 1.62 -15.20
CA ALA A 178 -6.36 2.32 -13.94
C ALA A 178 -7.62 2.87 -13.27
N PHE A 179 -8.65 3.21 -14.04
CA PHE A 179 -9.87 3.84 -13.52
C PHE A 179 -10.68 2.92 -12.61
N VAL A 180 -10.83 1.64 -12.98
CA VAL A 180 -11.59 0.65 -12.19
C VAL A 180 -11.04 0.50 -10.76
N PRO A 181 -9.76 0.18 -10.53
CA PRO A 181 -9.24 0.04 -9.16
C PRO A 181 -9.23 1.35 -8.40
N VAL A 182 -9.09 2.49 -9.08
CA VAL A 182 -9.21 3.83 -8.48
C VAL A 182 -10.62 4.03 -7.93
N LEU A 183 -11.66 3.77 -8.73
CA LEU A 183 -13.05 3.86 -8.27
C LEU A 183 -13.31 2.89 -7.13
N VAL A 184 -12.94 1.62 -7.27
CA VAL A 184 -13.16 0.62 -6.22
C VAL A 184 -12.49 1.03 -4.90
N ALA A 185 -11.28 1.58 -4.96
CA ALA A 185 -10.60 2.09 -3.78
C ALA A 185 -11.32 3.27 -3.11
N SER A 186 -12.08 4.07 -3.89
CA SER A 186 -12.87 5.19 -3.39
C SER A 186 -14.34 4.92 -3.13
N LEU A 187 -14.77 3.67 -3.24
CA LEU A 187 -16.13 3.28 -2.96
C LEU A 187 -16.50 3.65 -1.50
N PRO A 188 -17.54 4.47 -1.28
CA PRO A 188 -18.02 4.76 0.08
C PRO A 188 -18.44 3.48 0.84
N ILE A 189 -18.23 3.43 2.16
CA ILE A 189 -18.52 2.26 3.02
C ILE A 189 -19.98 1.76 2.96
N TYR A 190 -20.93 2.67 2.72
CA TYR A 190 -22.35 2.37 2.57
C TYR A 190 -22.74 1.94 1.16
N GLY A 191 -21.80 1.94 0.21
CA GLY A 191 -22.05 1.57 -1.19
C GLY A 191 -22.64 0.18 -1.37
N PRO A 192 -22.03 -0.87 -0.79
CA PRO A 192 -22.58 -2.22 -0.87
C PRO A 192 -24.00 -2.32 -0.27
N GLN A 193 -24.24 -1.69 0.89
CA GLN A 193 -25.56 -1.64 1.51
C GLN A 193 -26.58 -0.98 0.57
N LEU A 194 -26.26 0.20 0.06
CA LEU A 194 -27.14 0.98 -0.80
C LEU A 194 -27.48 0.23 -2.11
N MET A 195 -26.49 -0.40 -2.75
CA MET A 195 -26.68 -1.08 -4.03
C MET A 195 -27.41 -2.41 -3.91
N PHE A 196 -27.15 -3.18 -2.85
CA PHE A 196 -27.61 -4.57 -2.73
C PHE A 196 -28.66 -4.78 -1.64
N GLY A 197 -28.99 -3.75 -0.86
CA GLY A 197 -29.85 -3.90 0.30
C GLY A 197 -29.15 -4.62 1.45
N ASN A 198 -29.94 -5.06 2.42
CA ASN A 198 -29.50 -5.99 3.45
C ASN A 198 -29.37 -7.40 2.85
N ALA A 199 -28.16 -7.95 2.83
CA ALA A 199 -27.94 -9.32 2.38
C ALA A 199 -28.63 -10.35 3.29
N ASN A 200 -29.18 -11.42 2.72
CA ASN A 200 -29.83 -12.47 3.51
C ASN A 200 -28.83 -13.27 4.37
N ALA A 201 -27.55 -13.29 3.99
CA ALA A 201 -26.49 -13.96 4.72
C ALA A 201 -26.06 -13.14 5.93
N ARG A 202 -26.06 -13.78 7.11
CA ARG A 202 -25.57 -13.21 8.37
C ARG A 202 -24.14 -13.65 8.64
N TYR A 203 -23.45 -12.88 9.47
CA TYR A 203 -22.09 -13.20 9.86
C TYR A 203 -22.09 -13.88 11.23
N GLU A 204 -21.78 -15.18 11.24
CA GLU A 204 -21.54 -15.93 12.48
C GLU A 204 -20.03 -15.97 12.76
N VAL A 205 -19.65 -15.46 13.94
CA VAL A 205 -18.24 -15.25 14.33
C VAL A 205 -17.58 -16.56 14.77
N ILE A 206 -18.33 -17.51 15.32
CA ILE A 206 -17.78 -18.55 16.20
C ILE A 206 -17.02 -19.67 15.45
N ASP A 207 -17.21 -19.86 14.14
CA ASP A 207 -16.59 -21.00 13.42
C ASP A 207 -15.70 -20.64 12.21
N ILE A 208 -15.28 -19.37 12.06
CA ILE A 208 -14.65 -18.91 10.82
C ILE A 208 -15.48 -19.35 9.60
N SER A 209 -16.73 -18.89 9.59
CA SER A 209 -17.71 -19.20 8.57
C SER A 209 -17.14 -19.00 7.15
N PHE A 210 -17.78 -19.59 6.14
CA PHE A 210 -17.36 -19.40 4.74
C PHE A 210 -17.25 -17.90 4.38
N VAL A 211 -18.18 -17.09 4.87
CA VAL A 211 -18.20 -15.63 4.68
C VAL A 211 -17.00 -14.97 5.35
N HIS A 212 -16.63 -15.36 6.57
CA HIS A 212 -15.41 -14.88 7.22
C HIS A 212 -14.16 -15.17 6.39
N ARG A 213 -14.01 -16.42 5.94
CA ARG A 213 -12.86 -16.84 5.12
C ARG A 213 -12.76 -16.04 3.84
N LEU A 214 -13.89 -15.71 3.20
CA LEU A 214 -13.90 -14.90 1.99
C LEU A 214 -13.28 -13.52 2.21
N PHE A 215 -13.61 -12.85 3.33
CA PHE A 215 -12.98 -11.57 3.67
C PHE A 215 -11.49 -11.73 3.96
N ILE A 216 -11.07 -12.74 4.72
CA ILE A 216 -9.65 -13.02 4.95
C ILE A 216 -8.91 -13.24 3.62
N TYR A 217 -9.49 -14.00 2.70
CA TYR A 217 -8.92 -14.23 1.38
C TYR A 217 -8.83 -12.91 0.58
N ALA A 218 -9.85 -12.07 0.63
CA ALA A 218 -9.82 -10.76 -0.02
C ALA A 218 -8.68 -9.89 0.53
N THR A 219 -8.47 -9.87 1.85
CA THR A 219 -7.36 -9.16 2.51
C THR A 219 -5.98 -9.59 2.02
N VAL A 220 -5.81 -10.84 1.57
CA VAL A 220 -4.54 -11.36 1.03
C VAL A 220 -4.45 -11.20 -0.50
N ILE A 221 -5.54 -11.40 -1.23
CA ILE A 221 -5.55 -11.36 -2.70
C ILE A 221 -5.38 -9.93 -3.21
N ILE A 222 -6.09 -8.96 -2.62
CA ILE A 222 -6.02 -7.54 -3.04
C ILE A 222 -4.59 -7.00 -3.04
N PRO A 223 -3.78 -7.10 -1.96
CA PRO A 223 -2.41 -6.61 -1.97
C PRO A 223 -1.50 -7.36 -2.95
N LEU A 224 -1.74 -8.65 -3.21
CA LEU A 224 -0.99 -9.37 -4.25
C LEU A 224 -1.27 -8.79 -5.63
N VAL A 225 -2.54 -8.57 -5.97
CA VAL A 225 -2.94 -7.93 -7.24
C VAL A 225 -2.30 -6.55 -7.36
N LEU A 226 -2.34 -5.74 -6.30
CA LEU A 226 -1.68 -4.42 -6.27
C LEU A 226 -0.16 -4.54 -6.47
N TYR A 227 0.50 -5.47 -5.77
CA TYR A 227 1.92 -5.71 -5.90
C TYR A 227 2.32 -6.06 -7.34
N PHE A 228 1.65 -7.04 -7.96
CA PHE A 228 1.98 -7.44 -9.33
C PHE A 228 1.68 -6.35 -10.36
N SER A 229 0.66 -5.54 -10.13
CA SER A 229 0.29 -4.41 -10.99
C SER A 229 1.28 -3.24 -10.89
N LEU A 230 1.87 -3.01 -9.71
CA LEU A 230 2.68 -1.83 -9.43
C LEU A 230 4.20 -2.08 -9.40
N LYS A 231 4.69 -3.29 -9.09
CA LYS A 231 6.13 -3.55 -8.83
C LYS A 231 7.10 -3.22 -9.97
N LYS A 232 6.61 -3.06 -11.20
CA LYS A 232 7.41 -2.69 -12.39
C LYS A 232 7.17 -1.25 -12.85
N LYS A 233 6.36 -0.48 -12.12
CA LYS A 233 6.02 0.90 -12.44
C LYS A 233 7.05 1.86 -11.84
N ASP A 234 7.01 3.11 -12.27
CA ASP A 234 7.82 4.19 -11.74
C ASP A 234 7.58 4.36 -10.22
N PRO A 235 8.62 4.48 -9.38
CA PRO A 235 8.49 4.78 -7.95
C PRO A 235 7.53 5.94 -7.62
N GLU A 236 7.49 6.99 -8.43
CA GLU A 236 6.57 8.12 -8.22
C GLU A 236 5.11 7.71 -8.42
N LEU A 237 4.82 6.88 -9.44
CA LEU A 237 3.49 6.33 -9.67
C LEU A 237 3.07 5.34 -8.58
N ILE A 238 4.02 4.51 -8.10
CA ILE A 238 3.79 3.62 -6.97
C ILE A 238 3.41 4.44 -5.74
N ARG A 239 4.17 5.49 -5.42
CA ARG A 239 3.88 6.38 -4.29
C ARG A 239 2.53 7.08 -4.43
N LEU A 240 2.20 7.59 -5.62
CA LEU A 240 0.89 8.19 -5.90
C LEU A 240 -0.25 7.21 -5.61
N ALA A 241 -0.16 5.97 -6.11
CA ALA A 241 -1.19 4.96 -5.91
C ALA A 241 -1.38 4.61 -4.42
N MET A 242 -0.28 4.48 -3.67
CA MET A 242 -0.35 4.18 -2.24
C MET A 242 -0.88 5.37 -1.43
N VAL A 243 -0.48 6.60 -1.77
CA VAL A 243 -1.03 7.81 -1.13
C VAL A 243 -2.51 7.92 -1.40
N TYR A 244 -2.93 7.77 -2.66
CA TYR A 244 -4.35 7.78 -3.04
C TYR A 244 -5.16 6.77 -2.23
N LEU A 245 -4.74 5.50 -2.22
CA LEU A 245 -5.43 4.46 -1.46
C LEU A 245 -5.51 4.82 0.04
N SER A 246 -4.40 5.23 0.65
CA SER A 246 -4.39 5.60 2.08
C SER A 246 -5.24 6.81 2.43
N VAL A 247 -5.25 7.85 1.57
CA VAL A 247 -6.02 9.08 1.80
C VAL A 247 -7.50 8.82 1.64
N VAL A 248 -7.89 8.07 0.62
CA VAL A 248 -9.30 7.74 0.43
C VAL A 248 -9.81 6.86 1.57
N THR A 249 -9.01 5.87 2.00
CA THR A 249 -9.38 5.07 3.18
C THR A 249 -9.50 5.92 4.43
N MET A 250 -8.56 6.84 4.68
CA MET A 250 -8.63 7.77 5.80
C MET A 250 -9.91 8.62 5.75
N ILE A 251 -10.25 9.16 4.57
CA ILE A 251 -11.48 9.93 4.38
C ILE A 251 -12.66 9.02 4.69
N THR A 252 -12.81 7.87 4.02
CA THR A 252 -13.94 6.96 4.22
C THR A 252 -14.08 6.49 5.67
N PHE A 253 -12.96 6.20 6.35
CA PHE A 253 -12.95 5.88 7.77
C PHE A 253 -13.45 7.04 8.64
N SER A 254 -13.08 8.27 8.27
CA SER A 254 -13.42 9.46 9.04
C SER A 254 -14.90 9.83 8.97
N ARG A 255 -15.71 9.19 8.10
CA ARG A 255 -17.12 9.56 7.86
C ARG A 255 -17.98 9.49 9.11
N VAL A 256 -17.59 8.64 10.05
CA VAL A 256 -18.32 8.43 11.31
C VAL A 256 -17.93 9.43 12.41
N PHE A 257 -16.96 10.31 12.17
CA PHE A 257 -16.52 11.35 13.11
C PHE A 257 -16.91 12.74 12.60
N TYR A 258 -18.19 13.10 12.80
CA TYR A 258 -18.68 14.46 12.57
C TYR A 258 -18.46 15.34 13.82
N TYR A 259 -18.75 16.64 13.71
CA TYR A 259 -18.34 17.70 14.64
C TYR A 259 -18.71 17.41 16.10
N GLN A 260 -19.90 16.86 16.36
CA GLN A 260 -20.32 16.53 17.73
C GLN A 260 -19.40 15.45 18.33
N ASN A 261 -19.20 14.34 17.61
CA ASN A 261 -18.27 13.29 18.03
C ASN A 261 -16.84 13.85 18.20
N PHE A 262 -16.41 14.75 17.32
CA PHE A 262 -15.08 15.35 17.46
C PHE A 262 -14.89 16.16 18.77
N LEU A 263 -15.94 16.78 19.31
CA LEU A 263 -15.90 17.47 20.60
C LEU A 263 -15.92 16.51 21.81
N GLU A 264 -16.18 15.23 21.57
CA GLU A 264 -16.30 14.17 22.56
C GLU A 264 -15.07 13.25 22.52
N PRO A 265 -14.05 13.47 23.39
CA PRO A 265 -12.78 12.76 23.30
C PRO A 265 -12.88 11.23 23.46
N TRP A 266 -13.94 10.74 24.11
CA TRP A 266 -14.24 9.30 24.21
C TRP A 266 -14.55 8.64 22.87
N THR A 267 -14.98 9.41 21.85
CA THR A 267 -15.26 8.87 20.52
C THR A 267 -14.06 8.92 19.57
N TRP A 268 -12.93 9.51 20.00
CA TRP A 268 -11.79 9.71 19.11
C TRP A 268 -11.21 8.37 18.62
N PRO A 269 -10.68 8.32 17.39
CA PRO A 269 -10.12 7.10 16.78
C PRO A 269 -8.74 6.74 17.34
N ILE A 270 -8.56 6.80 18.66
CA ILE A 270 -7.31 6.47 19.35
C ILE A 270 -7.08 4.96 19.37
N HIS A 271 -8.11 4.15 19.09
CA HIS A 271 -7.96 2.70 19.01
C HIS A 271 -6.85 2.29 18.07
N LEU A 272 -5.98 1.38 18.49
CA LEU A 272 -4.71 1.10 17.81
C LEU A 272 -4.91 0.84 16.31
N CYS A 273 -5.83 -0.05 15.93
CA CYS A 273 -6.12 -0.33 14.51
C CYS A 273 -6.65 0.90 13.73
N ASN A 274 -7.40 1.79 14.38
CA ASN A 274 -7.95 3.01 13.78
C ASN A 274 -6.86 4.06 13.54
N THR A 275 -5.87 4.16 14.43
CA THR A 275 -4.74 5.09 14.25
C THR A 275 -3.98 4.87 12.94
N ALA A 276 -3.94 3.62 12.44
CA ALA A 276 -3.27 3.31 11.18
C ALA A 276 -3.87 4.07 9.98
N MET A 277 -5.17 4.37 10.02
CA MET A 277 -5.88 5.10 8.96
C MET A 277 -5.34 6.53 8.80
N TYR A 278 -4.88 7.15 9.88
CA TYR A 278 -4.27 8.48 9.85
C TYR A 278 -2.75 8.42 9.72
N ILE A 279 -2.10 7.44 10.35
CA ILE A 279 -0.64 7.32 10.34
C ILE A 279 -0.10 7.00 8.94
N ILE A 280 -0.71 6.05 8.22
CA ILE A 280 -0.23 5.60 6.90
C ILE A 280 -0.17 6.75 5.88
N PRO A 281 -1.23 7.55 5.66
CA PRO A 281 -1.14 8.67 4.72
C PRO A 281 -0.08 9.70 5.15
N LEU A 282 0.02 10.02 6.46
CA LEU A 282 1.07 10.91 6.97
C LEU A 282 2.48 10.39 6.67
N VAL A 283 2.71 9.09 6.90
CA VAL A 283 3.97 8.42 6.60
C VAL A 283 4.30 8.51 5.11
N LEU A 284 3.33 8.31 4.22
CA LEU A 284 3.57 8.35 2.78
C LEU A 284 3.79 9.77 2.24
N ILE A 285 3.13 10.77 2.83
CA ILE A 285 3.23 12.18 2.45
C ILE A 285 4.55 12.77 2.99
N PHE A 286 4.82 12.59 4.27
CA PHE A 286 5.93 13.24 4.99
C PHE A 286 7.17 12.36 5.20
N LYS A 287 7.12 11.07 4.82
CA LYS A 287 8.23 10.09 4.97
C LYS A 287 8.67 9.93 6.44
N LEU A 288 7.70 9.71 7.33
CA LEU A 288 7.95 9.56 8.77
C LEU A 288 8.39 8.13 9.12
N ASP A 289 9.67 7.81 8.94
CA ASP A 289 10.21 6.45 9.11
C ASP A 289 9.89 5.81 10.46
N LYS A 290 10.08 6.52 11.59
CA LYS A 290 9.81 5.95 12.93
C LYS A 290 8.36 5.53 13.08
N LEU A 291 7.45 6.35 12.57
CA LEU A 291 6.02 6.12 12.63
C LEU A 291 5.61 4.99 11.68
N PHE A 292 6.25 4.88 10.51
CA PHE A 292 6.08 3.75 9.60
C PHE A 292 6.37 2.41 10.28
N TYR A 293 7.53 2.29 10.93
CA TYR A 293 7.91 1.02 11.55
C TYR A 293 7.07 0.72 12.79
N PHE A 294 6.60 1.73 13.52
CA PHE A 294 5.55 1.54 14.53
C PHE A 294 4.32 0.85 13.91
N THR A 295 3.79 1.37 12.79
CA THR A 295 2.67 0.73 12.09
C THR A 295 3.01 -0.67 11.59
N TYR A 296 4.21 -0.86 11.05
CA TYR A 296 4.65 -2.14 10.51
C TYR A 296 4.71 -3.26 11.56
N PHE A 297 5.19 -2.96 12.77
CA PHE A 297 5.34 -3.97 13.82
C PHE A 297 4.10 -4.09 14.69
N ILE A 298 3.49 -2.97 15.04
CA ILE A 298 2.44 -2.90 16.04
C ILE A 298 1.08 -3.02 15.37
N ASN A 299 0.73 -2.12 14.44
CA ASN A 299 -0.60 -2.11 13.83
C ASN A 299 -0.85 -3.32 12.92
N VAL A 300 0.16 -3.86 12.21
CA VAL A 300 -0.02 -5.05 11.36
C VAL A 300 -0.48 -6.24 12.19
N PHE A 301 0.17 -6.48 13.33
CA PHE A 301 -0.19 -7.57 14.23
C PHE A 301 -1.57 -7.34 14.86
N GLY A 302 -1.82 -6.13 15.39
CA GLY A 302 -3.13 -5.77 15.96
C GLY A 302 -4.27 -5.93 14.95
N ALA A 303 -4.06 -5.52 13.70
CA ALA A 303 -5.04 -5.67 12.65
C ALA A 303 -5.30 -7.14 12.27
N LEU A 304 -4.25 -7.98 12.23
CA LEU A 304 -4.40 -9.42 12.02
C LEU A 304 -5.27 -10.05 13.12
N MET A 305 -4.98 -9.76 14.38
CA MET A 305 -5.74 -10.30 15.51
C MET A 305 -7.20 -9.83 15.51
N ALA A 306 -7.45 -8.55 15.22
CA ALA A 306 -8.79 -8.02 15.07
C ALA A 306 -9.56 -8.72 13.94
N MET A 307 -8.93 -8.96 12.80
CA MET A 307 -9.58 -9.71 11.70
C MET A 307 -9.86 -11.16 12.06
N LEU A 308 -9.09 -11.80 12.95
CA LEU A 308 -9.39 -13.15 13.42
C LEU A 308 -10.49 -13.19 14.48
N MET A 309 -10.70 -12.08 15.21
CA MET A 309 -11.69 -11.94 16.27
C MET A 309 -12.46 -10.62 16.13
N PRO A 310 -13.37 -10.52 15.13
CA PRO A 310 -14.15 -9.31 14.92
C PRO A 310 -15.08 -8.99 16.11
N ASN A 311 -15.35 -7.70 16.30
CA ASN A 311 -16.07 -7.15 17.46
C ASN A 311 -17.45 -6.57 17.15
N TYR A 312 -18.05 -6.90 16.00
CA TYR A 312 -19.40 -6.49 15.65
C TYR A 312 -20.45 -7.54 16.05
N ALA A 313 -21.69 -7.12 16.25
CA ALA A 313 -22.79 -8.00 16.66
C ALA A 313 -23.07 -9.08 15.62
N GLU A 314 -23.36 -10.31 16.07
CA GLU A 314 -23.68 -11.48 15.21
C GLU A 314 -24.92 -11.25 14.31
N THR A 315 -25.79 -10.33 14.71
CA THR A 315 -26.98 -9.94 13.94
C THR A 315 -26.69 -8.96 12.81
N THR A 316 -25.44 -8.48 12.68
CA THR A 316 -25.05 -7.45 11.71
C THR A 316 -25.05 -8.00 10.29
N ASN A 317 -25.65 -7.25 9.36
CA ASN A 317 -25.77 -7.65 7.97
C ASN A 317 -24.44 -7.59 7.21
N LEU A 318 -24.17 -8.55 6.31
CA LEU A 318 -22.95 -8.61 5.50
C LEU A 318 -22.66 -7.32 4.70
N THR A 319 -23.70 -6.69 4.14
CA THR A 319 -23.55 -5.46 3.35
C THR A 319 -23.57 -4.20 4.21
N SER A 320 -23.76 -4.32 5.54
CA SER A 320 -23.78 -3.19 6.46
C SER A 320 -22.50 -2.38 6.37
N TRP A 321 -22.63 -1.06 6.38
CA TRP A 321 -21.49 -0.16 6.43
C TRP A 321 -20.54 -0.46 7.61
N VAL A 322 -21.05 -1.02 8.72
CA VAL A 322 -20.25 -1.40 9.90
C VAL A 322 -19.25 -2.51 9.55
N ILE A 323 -19.73 -3.59 8.90
CA ILE A 323 -18.87 -4.72 8.49
C ILE A 323 -17.90 -4.26 7.40
N VAL A 324 -18.38 -3.52 6.40
CA VAL A 324 -17.55 -3.00 5.31
C VAL A 324 -16.43 -2.12 5.86
N GLN A 325 -16.75 -1.17 6.75
CA GLN A 325 -15.77 -0.29 7.39
C GLN A 325 -14.78 -1.09 8.22
N PHE A 326 -15.25 -2.03 9.06
CA PHE A 326 -14.37 -2.89 9.85
C PHE A 326 -13.33 -3.59 8.98
N TRP A 327 -13.77 -4.33 7.95
CA TRP A 327 -12.87 -5.11 7.11
C TRP A 327 -11.97 -4.23 6.26
N TYR A 328 -12.49 -3.13 5.74
CA TYR A 328 -11.72 -2.23 4.89
C TYR A 328 -10.54 -1.58 5.66
N ASN A 329 -10.78 -1.09 6.88
CA ASN A 329 -9.73 -0.47 7.69
C ASN A 329 -8.71 -1.49 8.19
N HIS A 330 -9.17 -2.62 8.73
CA HIS A 330 -8.27 -3.63 9.28
C HIS A 330 -7.44 -4.30 8.17
N SER A 331 -8.04 -4.56 7.00
CA SER A 331 -7.30 -5.05 5.85
C SER A 331 -6.17 -4.10 5.47
N LEU A 332 -6.45 -2.79 5.38
CA LEU A 332 -5.45 -1.81 5.01
C LEU A 332 -4.37 -1.66 6.09
N ALA A 333 -4.75 -1.60 7.37
CA ALA A 333 -3.80 -1.56 8.49
C ALA A 333 -2.86 -2.79 8.49
N PHE A 334 -3.38 -3.96 8.09
CA PHE A 334 -2.63 -5.20 7.95
C PHE A 334 -1.69 -5.20 6.73
N PHE A 335 -2.22 -5.06 5.51
CA PHE A 335 -1.41 -5.31 4.31
C PHE A 335 -0.60 -4.10 3.87
N MET A 336 -1.03 -2.86 4.16
CA MET A 336 -0.40 -1.68 3.56
C MET A 336 1.07 -1.54 3.99
N PRO A 337 1.45 -1.63 5.28
CA PRO A 337 2.86 -1.54 5.67
C PRO A 337 3.71 -2.63 5.02
N LEU A 338 3.17 -3.85 4.90
CA LEU A 338 3.83 -4.97 4.23
C LEU A 338 4.05 -4.70 2.73
N LEU A 339 3.00 -4.20 2.06
CA LEU A 339 3.02 -3.86 0.65
C LEU A 339 4.01 -2.72 0.35
N LEU A 340 4.12 -1.73 1.24
CA LEU A 340 5.07 -0.63 1.11
C LEU A 340 6.53 -1.08 1.15
N VAL A 341 6.87 -2.07 2.00
CA VAL A 341 8.20 -2.71 1.98
C VAL A 341 8.39 -3.56 0.73
N ALA A 342 7.37 -4.35 0.34
CA ALA A 342 7.45 -5.20 -0.84
C ALA A 342 7.64 -4.40 -2.15
N LEU A 343 7.00 -3.23 -2.26
CA LEU A 343 7.14 -2.28 -3.36
C LEU A 343 8.39 -1.39 -3.26
N LYS A 344 9.22 -1.59 -2.22
CA LYS A 344 10.48 -0.86 -1.99
C LYS A 344 10.31 0.65 -1.79
N LEU A 345 9.14 1.08 -1.30
CA LEU A 345 8.94 2.48 -0.87
C LEU A 345 9.58 2.74 0.49
N PHE A 346 9.63 1.72 1.35
CA PHE A 346 10.34 1.74 2.62
C PHE A 346 11.40 0.63 2.68
N PRO A 347 12.50 0.83 3.43
CA PRO A 347 13.51 -0.20 3.62
C PRO A 347 12.94 -1.41 4.37
N ARG A 348 13.61 -2.55 4.23
CA ARG A 348 13.31 -3.70 5.08
C ARG A 348 13.56 -3.34 6.55
N PRO A 349 12.66 -3.75 7.46
CA PRO A 349 12.80 -3.48 8.88
C PRO A 349 14.02 -4.21 9.47
N LYS A 350 14.61 -3.65 10.53
CA LYS A 350 15.68 -4.28 11.32
C LYS A 350 15.24 -4.38 12.78
N MET A 351 15.97 -5.17 13.57
CA MET A 351 15.73 -5.34 15.01
C MET A 351 15.66 -4.02 15.78
N LYS A 352 16.54 -3.06 15.46
CA LYS A 352 16.54 -1.74 16.10
C LYS A 352 15.19 -1.03 15.95
N GLN A 353 14.53 -1.17 14.80
CA GLN A 353 13.21 -0.58 14.58
C GLN A 353 12.14 -1.23 15.43
N MET A 354 12.15 -2.54 15.53
CA MET A 354 11.22 -3.27 16.39
C MET A 354 11.34 -2.83 17.84
N TYR A 355 12.56 -2.72 18.38
CA TYR A 355 12.76 -2.33 19.78
C TYR A 355 12.16 -0.96 20.10
N TYR A 356 12.40 0.08 19.30
CA TYR A 356 11.79 1.38 19.60
C TYR A 356 10.28 1.37 19.35
N SER A 357 9.77 0.56 18.42
CA SER A 357 8.32 0.41 18.19
C SER A 357 7.64 -0.23 19.39
N LEU A 358 8.25 -1.23 20.02
CA LEU A 358 7.76 -1.87 21.25
C LEU A 358 7.80 -0.91 22.45
N ILE A 359 8.85 -0.10 22.58
CA ILE A 359 8.93 0.95 23.61
C ILE A 359 7.83 1.99 23.40
N ALA A 360 7.68 2.49 22.17
CA ALA A 360 6.63 3.44 21.82
C ALA A 360 5.24 2.86 22.08
N PHE A 361 5.01 1.59 21.75
CA PHE A 361 3.77 0.89 22.05
C PHE A 361 3.51 0.77 23.54
N SER A 362 4.53 0.47 24.35
CA SER A 362 4.39 0.40 25.81
C SER A 362 3.96 1.76 26.38
N GLY A 363 4.56 2.86 25.90
CA GLY A 363 4.14 4.22 26.28
C GLY A 363 2.72 4.57 25.83
N TYR A 364 2.37 4.21 24.58
CA TYR A 364 1.01 4.36 24.06
C TYR A 364 0.00 3.55 24.87
N PHE A 365 0.32 2.30 25.23
CA PHE A 365 -0.53 1.42 26.01
C PHE A 365 -0.86 2.02 27.37
N LEU A 366 0.15 2.53 28.09
CA LEU A 366 -0.06 3.21 29.38
C LEU A 366 -0.93 4.46 29.24
N LEU A 367 -0.69 5.26 28.20
CA LEU A 367 -1.50 6.45 27.92
C LEU A 367 -2.97 6.06 27.67
N VAL A 368 -3.20 5.09 26.78
CA VAL A 368 -4.55 4.66 26.43
C VAL A 368 -5.25 4.01 27.62
N MET A 369 -4.54 3.26 28.45
CA MET A 369 -5.07 2.71 29.70
C MET A 369 -5.60 3.79 30.63
N VAL A 370 -4.85 4.87 30.85
CA VAL A 370 -5.30 6.00 31.67
C VAL A 370 -6.48 6.73 31.01
N LEU A 371 -6.40 6.98 29.71
CA LEU A 371 -7.46 7.68 28.98
C LEU A 371 -8.76 6.86 28.95
N ASN A 372 -8.68 5.54 28.81
CA ASN A 372 -9.84 4.66 28.74
C ASN A 372 -10.60 4.70 30.07
N VAL A 373 -9.89 4.51 31.20
CA VAL A 373 -10.49 4.58 32.53
C VAL A 373 -11.08 5.96 32.82
N TRP A 374 -10.38 7.03 32.44
CA TRP A 374 -10.90 8.38 32.61
C TRP A 374 -12.17 8.59 31.78
N PHE A 375 -12.12 8.32 30.49
CA PHE A 375 -13.24 8.63 29.59
C PHE A 375 -14.46 7.72 29.75
N SER A 376 -14.28 6.52 30.30
CA SER A 376 -15.40 5.64 30.72
C SER A 376 -16.33 6.27 31.76
N ASN A 377 -15.91 7.35 32.44
CA ASN A 377 -16.79 8.12 33.34
C ASN A 377 -17.83 8.99 32.61
N TYR A 378 -17.64 9.26 31.31
CA TYR A 378 -18.53 10.12 30.53
C TYR A 378 -19.39 9.30 29.56
N ALA A 379 -18.80 8.30 28.92
CA ALA A 379 -19.48 7.40 27.99
C ALA A 379 -18.76 6.05 27.92
N PRO A 380 -19.46 4.95 27.55
CA PRO A 380 -18.83 3.66 27.29
C PRO A 380 -17.68 3.84 26.28
N THR A 381 -16.45 3.63 26.75
CA THR A 381 -15.24 3.85 25.97
C THR A 381 -14.43 2.56 25.93
N ASP A 382 -13.97 2.18 24.75
CA ASP A 382 -13.02 1.09 24.60
C ASP A 382 -11.99 1.39 23.52
N PHE A 383 -10.84 1.90 23.94
CA PHE A 383 -9.76 2.21 23.02
C PHE A 383 -8.87 1.02 22.66
N PHE A 384 -8.85 -0.07 23.41
CA PHE A 384 -7.92 -1.18 23.09
C PHE A 384 -8.23 -2.54 23.73
N PHE A 385 -9.47 -2.77 24.12
CA PHE A 385 -9.92 -3.97 24.83
C PHE A 385 -9.19 -4.20 26.18
N ILE A 386 -8.66 -3.13 26.76
CA ILE A 386 -7.84 -3.15 27.98
C ILE A 386 -8.66 -2.94 29.26
N ASN A 387 -9.90 -2.48 29.12
CA ASN A 387 -10.88 -2.32 30.20
C ASN A 387 -12.25 -2.88 29.78
N SER A 388 -12.28 -3.77 28.79
CA SER A 388 -13.49 -4.49 28.39
C SER A 388 -13.28 -5.99 28.51
N ASP A 389 -14.38 -6.69 28.73
CA ASP A 389 -14.46 -8.14 28.79
C ASP A 389 -14.39 -8.81 27.41
N PHE A 390 -14.34 -8.04 26.30
CA PHE A 390 -14.43 -8.55 24.93
C PHE A 390 -13.43 -9.68 24.60
N ILE A 391 -12.16 -9.51 24.98
CA ILE A 391 -11.13 -10.55 24.74
C ILE A 391 -11.25 -11.66 25.77
N VAL A 392 -11.60 -11.30 26.99
CA VAL A 392 -11.65 -12.17 28.15
C VAL A 392 -12.76 -13.21 28.01
N ASP A 393 -13.95 -12.79 27.60
CA ASP A 393 -15.11 -13.63 27.27
C ASP A 393 -14.76 -14.70 26.22
N LYS A 394 -13.94 -14.33 25.23
CA LYS A 394 -13.47 -15.29 24.20
C LYS A 394 -12.43 -16.29 24.70
N LEU A 395 -11.67 -15.96 25.74
CA LEU A 395 -10.65 -16.83 26.33
C LEU A 395 -11.24 -17.75 27.42
N GLY A 396 -12.40 -17.40 27.96
CA GLY A 396 -13.19 -18.15 28.94
C GLY A 396 -12.74 -17.91 30.39
N ARG A 397 -13.32 -18.70 31.30
CA ARG A 397 -13.27 -18.51 32.77
C ARG A 397 -11.91 -18.19 33.38
N TRP A 398 -10.81 -18.74 32.87
CA TRP A 398 -9.48 -18.46 33.43
C TRP A 398 -9.07 -17.00 33.22
N ALA A 399 -9.45 -16.41 32.09
CA ALA A 399 -9.19 -15.01 31.78
C ALA A 399 -10.15 -14.12 32.55
N GLU A 400 -11.43 -14.52 32.67
CA GLU A 400 -12.45 -13.80 33.46
C GLU A 400 -11.98 -13.63 34.91
N ASN A 401 -11.51 -14.71 35.54
CA ASN A 401 -10.97 -14.69 36.88
C ASN A 401 -9.76 -13.73 37.04
N ILE A 402 -8.97 -13.51 35.98
CA ILE A 402 -7.85 -12.57 35.99
C ILE A 402 -8.34 -11.13 35.81
N PHE A 403 -9.34 -10.93 34.95
CA PHE A 403 -9.95 -9.63 34.69
C PHE A 403 -10.70 -9.11 35.92
N ASP A 404 -11.39 -9.98 36.66
CA ASP A 404 -12.11 -9.63 37.89
C ASP A 404 -11.20 -9.15 39.03
N ILE A 405 -9.87 -9.30 38.90
CA ILE A 405 -8.89 -8.69 39.80
C ILE A 405 -8.79 -7.19 39.47
N ALA A 406 -9.75 -6.43 39.99
CA ALA A 406 -9.85 -4.99 39.81
C ALA A 406 -9.36 -4.20 41.03
N ILE A 407 -8.79 -3.03 40.77
CA ILE A 407 -8.48 -1.99 41.77
C ILE A 407 -9.23 -0.75 41.34
N SER A 408 -10.08 -0.22 42.23
CA SER A 408 -10.81 1.01 42.00
C SER A 408 -10.50 2.06 43.06
N PHE A 409 -10.49 3.32 42.63
CA PHE A 409 -10.39 4.48 43.52
C PHE A 409 -11.14 5.66 42.91
N ASN A 410 -11.56 6.60 43.75
CA ASN A 410 -12.33 7.76 43.31
C ASN A 410 -11.49 9.04 43.39
N ILE A 411 -11.66 9.92 42.40
CA ILE A 411 -11.15 11.29 42.44
C ILE A 411 -12.33 12.23 42.20
N GLY A 412 -12.85 12.83 43.28
CA GLY A 412 -14.12 13.55 43.23
C GLY A 412 -15.26 12.59 42.90
N ASP A 413 -16.07 12.94 41.90
CA ASP A 413 -17.20 12.12 41.43
C ASP A 413 -16.79 11.08 40.36
N LEU A 414 -15.51 11.04 39.98
CA LEU A 414 -14.99 10.12 38.97
C LEU A 414 -14.49 8.83 39.62
N VAL A 415 -14.86 7.69 39.03
CA VAL A 415 -14.44 6.35 39.42
C VAL A 415 -13.36 5.88 38.45
N PHE A 416 -12.21 5.49 38.99
CA PHE A 416 -11.11 4.95 38.22
C PHE A 416 -10.92 3.47 38.55
N GLU A 417 -11.30 2.60 37.62
CA GLU A 417 -11.19 1.15 37.76
C GLU A 417 -10.12 0.58 36.81
N PHE A 418 -9.14 -0.12 37.39
CA PHE A 418 -8.06 -0.78 36.67
C PHE A 418 -8.07 -2.28 36.91
N HIS A 419 -7.69 -3.06 35.90
CA HIS A 419 -7.54 -4.52 35.97
C HIS A 419 -6.04 -4.86 35.84
N PRO A 420 -5.20 -4.57 36.85
CA PRO A 420 -3.75 -4.52 36.70
C PRO A 420 -3.12 -5.83 36.24
N VAL A 421 -3.61 -6.97 36.74
CA VAL A 421 -3.07 -8.29 36.35
C VAL A 421 -3.38 -8.58 34.89
N TYR A 422 -4.63 -8.35 34.46
CA TYR A 422 -5.04 -8.48 33.06
C TYR A 422 -4.25 -7.53 32.15
N GLN A 423 -4.15 -6.26 32.50
CA GLN A 423 -3.48 -5.23 31.69
C GLN A 423 -1.97 -5.51 31.53
N ILE A 424 -1.30 -5.92 32.61
CA ILE A 424 0.13 -6.32 32.54
C ILE A 424 0.30 -7.57 31.68
N LEU A 425 -0.54 -8.59 31.89
CA LEU A 425 -0.48 -9.83 31.12
C LEU A 425 -0.74 -9.55 29.64
N PHE A 426 -1.72 -8.71 29.32
CA PHE A 426 -2.04 -8.27 27.98
C PHE A 426 -0.81 -7.63 27.32
N LEU A 427 -0.16 -6.67 27.99
CA LEU A 427 1.02 -6.01 27.46
C LEU A 427 2.17 -6.99 27.22
N ILE A 428 2.44 -7.90 28.17
CA ILE A 428 3.49 -8.92 28.06
C ILE A 428 3.22 -9.84 26.86
N VAL A 429 1.98 -10.33 26.73
CA VAL A 429 1.58 -11.20 25.62
C VAL A 429 1.70 -10.46 24.30
N TYR A 430 1.19 -9.23 24.21
CA TYR A 430 1.27 -8.44 22.99
C TYR A 430 2.72 -8.18 22.56
N VAL A 431 3.58 -7.78 23.50
CA VAL A 431 5.02 -7.56 23.24
C VAL A 431 5.72 -8.86 22.85
N GLY A 432 5.43 -9.95 23.55
CA GLY A 432 6.00 -11.28 23.27
C GLY A 432 5.64 -11.80 21.89
N VAL A 433 4.37 -11.70 21.50
CA VAL A 433 3.91 -12.12 20.17
C VAL A 433 4.39 -11.16 19.07
N SER A 434 4.44 -9.85 19.35
CA SER A 434 5.03 -8.87 18.42
C SER A 434 6.52 -9.16 18.17
N PHE A 435 7.24 -9.64 19.20
CA PHE A 435 8.61 -10.13 19.03
C PHE A 435 8.64 -11.44 18.23
N ALA A 436 7.70 -12.37 18.46
CA ALA A 436 7.60 -13.60 17.67
C ALA A 436 7.35 -13.33 16.17
N MET A 437 6.59 -12.28 15.85
CA MET A 437 6.37 -11.82 14.47
C MET A 437 7.67 -11.45 13.74
N TRP A 438 8.74 -11.08 14.46
CA TRP A 438 10.05 -10.86 13.84
C TRP A 438 10.56 -12.11 13.11
N PHE A 439 10.38 -13.29 13.71
CA PHE A 439 10.83 -14.55 13.09
C PHE A 439 10.05 -14.84 11.80
N VAL A 440 8.75 -14.52 11.78
CA VAL A 440 7.91 -14.61 10.58
C VAL A 440 8.44 -13.69 9.48
N TYR A 441 8.74 -12.44 9.81
CA TYR A 441 9.32 -11.49 8.84
C TYR A 441 10.70 -11.92 8.36
N SER A 442 11.59 -12.34 9.27
CA SER A 442 12.93 -12.82 8.94
C SER A 442 12.86 -14.02 7.99
N LEU A 443 11.99 -14.99 8.28
CA LEU A 443 11.75 -16.13 7.41
C LEU A 443 11.22 -15.69 6.04
N GLY A 444 10.23 -14.81 6.02
CA GLY A 444 9.66 -14.27 4.78
C GLY A 444 10.69 -13.57 3.88
N PHE A 445 11.58 -12.77 4.47
CA PHE A 445 12.66 -12.13 3.71
C PHE A 445 13.71 -13.14 3.22
N SER A 446 14.07 -14.13 4.04
CA SER A 446 14.99 -15.20 3.64
C SER A 446 14.45 -16.00 2.44
N ILE A 447 13.16 -16.33 2.45
CA ILE A 447 12.47 -16.98 1.32
C ILE A 447 12.50 -16.07 0.09
N ALA A 448 12.18 -14.78 0.24
CA ALA A 448 12.17 -13.83 -0.86
C ALA A 448 13.57 -13.67 -1.51
N ASP A 449 14.62 -13.63 -0.70
CA ASP A 449 16.01 -13.53 -1.17
C ASP A 449 16.44 -14.81 -1.90
N SER A 450 16.09 -15.98 -1.36
CA SER A 450 16.36 -17.28 -1.99
C SER A 450 15.66 -17.40 -3.36
N LEU A 451 14.39 -17.00 -3.44
CA LEU A 451 13.64 -16.97 -4.70
C LEU A 451 14.23 -15.95 -5.69
N GLY A 452 14.74 -14.82 -5.19
CA GLY A 452 15.43 -13.81 -5.97
C GLY A 452 16.71 -14.34 -6.61
N ASP A 453 17.57 -14.99 -5.82
CA ASP A 453 18.81 -15.61 -6.29
C ASP A 453 18.54 -16.72 -7.32
N LEU A 454 17.57 -17.59 -7.07
CA LEU A 454 17.15 -18.63 -8.01
C LEU A 454 16.74 -18.04 -9.37
N ARG A 455 15.93 -16.99 -9.39
CA ARG A 455 15.53 -16.31 -10.63
C ARG A 455 16.71 -15.66 -11.35
N PHE A 456 17.64 -15.06 -10.59
CA PHE A 456 18.84 -14.46 -11.15
C PHE A 456 19.72 -15.52 -11.82
N ARG A 457 19.98 -16.65 -11.15
CA ARG A 457 20.73 -17.79 -11.70
C ARG A 457 20.07 -18.36 -12.95
N GLN A 458 18.75 -18.55 -12.95
CA GLN A 458 18.01 -19.01 -14.13
C GLN A 458 18.15 -18.05 -15.32
N LYS A 459 18.11 -16.72 -15.07
CA LYS A 459 18.31 -15.72 -16.12
C LYS A 459 19.74 -15.77 -16.66
N LYS A 460 20.74 -15.94 -15.78
CA LYS A 460 22.14 -16.09 -16.17
C LYS A 460 22.37 -17.33 -17.02
N ILE A 461 21.86 -18.49 -16.60
CA ILE A 461 21.95 -19.75 -17.37
C ILE A 461 21.37 -19.58 -18.78
N LYS A 462 20.21 -18.91 -18.91
CA LYS A 462 19.62 -18.62 -20.22
C LYS A 462 20.51 -17.71 -21.08
N LEU A 463 21.09 -16.68 -20.48
CA LEU A 463 21.99 -15.76 -21.18
C LEU A 463 23.28 -16.46 -21.63
N ASP A 464 23.89 -17.25 -20.75
CA ASP A 464 25.09 -18.02 -21.04
C ASP A 464 24.81 -19.06 -22.15
N LYS A 465 23.64 -19.71 -22.14
CA LYS A 465 23.19 -20.59 -23.22
C LYS A 465 23.06 -19.85 -24.56
N CYS A 466 22.47 -18.64 -24.57
CA CYS A 466 22.38 -17.83 -25.78
C CYS A 466 23.77 -17.40 -26.29
N ALA A 467 24.68 -17.03 -25.38
CA ALA A 467 26.05 -16.68 -25.73
C ALA A 467 26.83 -17.87 -26.31
N LEU A 468 26.67 -19.07 -25.72
CA LEU A 468 27.23 -20.30 -26.24
C LEU A 468 26.71 -20.62 -27.64
N LEU A 469 25.38 -20.58 -27.84
CA LEU A 469 24.78 -20.83 -29.16
C LEU A 469 25.26 -19.83 -30.23
N ALA A 470 25.44 -18.56 -29.87
CA ALA A 470 26.01 -17.57 -30.77
C ALA A 470 27.49 -17.87 -31.10
N ALA A 471 28.28 -18.30 -30.12
CA ALA A 471 29.68 -18.67 -30.32
C ALA A 471 29.85 -19.93 -31.17
N LEU A 472 28.90 -20.87 -31.09
CA LEU A 472 28.90 -22.09 -31.90
C LEU A 472 28.59 -21.82 -33.40
N ASN A 473 28.05 -20.65 -33.75
CA ASN A 473 27.82 -20.21 -35.13
C ASN A 473 27.13 -21.27 -36.03
N GLY A 474 26.11 -21.94 -35.49
CA GLY A 474 25.36 -22.98 -36.22
C GLY A 474 25.83 -24.41 -35.99
N ARG A 475 26.96 -24.63 -35.31
CA ARG A 475 27.36 -25.97 -34.85
C ARG A 475 26.47 -26.44 -33.70
N GLY A 476 26.06 -27.71 -33.74
CA GLY A 476 25.36 -28.36 -32.63
C GLY A 476 26.19 -28.40 -31.35
N ILE A 477 25.55 -28.25 -30.18
CA ILE A 477 26.23 -28.40 -28.87
C ILE A 477 26.81 -29.81 -28.72
N ASP A 478 26.15 -30.79 -29.31
CA ASP A 478 26.52 -32.21 -29.26
C ASP A 478 27.43 -32.62 -30.42
N GLU A 479 27.75 -31.69 -31.34
CA GLU A 479 28.71 -31.98 -32.40
C GLU A 479 30.11 -32.12 -31.78
N PRO A 480 30.78 -33.27 -31.98
CA PRO A 480 32.16 -33.42 -31.55
C PRO A 480 33.03 -32.35 -32.21
N MET A 481 34.11 -31.96 -31.54
CA MET A 481 35.14 -31.15 -32.21
C MET A 481 35.63 -31.93 -33.43
N GLU A 482 35.77 -31.26 -34.58
CA GLU A 482 36.35 -31.89 -35.76
C GLU A 482 37.74 -32.41 -35.38
N GLU A 483 37.90 -33.73 -35.42
CA GLU A 483 39.20 -34.35 -35.25
C GLU A 483 40.06 -34.02 -36.45
N ASN A 484 41.30 -33.60 -36.19
CA ASN A 484 42.33 -33.40 -37.20
C ASN A 484 42.08 -32.19 -38.12
N THR A 485 41.84 -31.01 -37.52
CA THR A 485 41.69 -29.71 -38.22
C THR A 485 42.93 -29.24 -39.00
N GLY A 486 43.94 -30.10 -39.18
CA GLY A 486 45.25 -29.78 -39.73
C GLY A 486 46.17 -29.02 -38.77
N VAL A 487 45.63 -28.49 -37.66
CA VAL A 487 46.41 -27.80 -36.62
C VAL A 487 46.90 -28.83 -35.60
N LYS A 488 48.18 -28.79 -35.21
CA LYS A 488 48.75 -29.64 -34.16
C LYS A 488 49.59 -28.83 -33.17
N LEU A 489 49.46 -29.16 -31.90
CA LEU A 489 50.41 -28.74 -30.87
C LEU A 489 51.55 -29.77 -30.84
N GLU A 490 52.78 -29.33 -31.09
CA GLU A 490 53.95 -30.19 -31.13
C GLU A 490 55.02 -29.70 -30.15
N LEU A 491 55.37 -30.55 -29.19
CA LEU A 491 56.51 -30.42 -28.30
C LEU A 491 57.61 -31.35 -28.83
N LYS A 492 58.79 -30.81 -29.12
CA LYS A 492 59.98 -31.61 -29.50
C LYS A 492 61.05 -31.43 -28.45
N ASN A 493 61.40 -32.51 -27.76
CA ASN A 493 62.45 -32.60 -26.76
C ASN A 493 62.34 -31.49 -25.71
N PHE A 494 61.10 -31.15 -25.32
CA PHE A 494 60.82 -30.05 -24.40
C PHE A 494 61.43 -30.33 -23.04
N SER A 495 62.32 -29.45 -22.62
CA SER A 495 62.92 -29.49 -21.29
C SER A 495 62.84 -28.15 -20.59
N LYS A 496 62.60 -28.18 -19.29
CA LYS A 496 62.50 -27.00 -18.44
C LYS A 496 63.28 -27.16 -17.14
N ARG A 497 64.17 -26.22 -16.88
CA ARG A 497 64.81 -25.96 -15.58
C ARG A 497 64.35 -24.62 -15.01
N TYR A 498 64.29 -24.53 -13.69
CA TYR A 498 64.04 -23.29 -12.98
C TYR A 498 65.35 -22.75 -12.39
N GLY A 499 65.68 -21.50 -12.69
CA GLY A 499 66.90 -20.86 -12.20
C GLY A 499 68.18 -21.61 -12.60
N LYS A 500 69.10 -21.78 -11.65
CA LYS A 500 70.37 -22.52 -11.82
C LYS A 500 70.30 -23.96 -11.30
N ASN A 501 69.10 -24.52 -11.08
CA ASN A 501 68.97 -25.89 -10.59
C ASN A 501 69.58 -26.90 -11.57
N LYS A 502 70.25 -27.91 -11.02
CA LYS A 502 70.82 -29.02 -11.79
C LYS A 502 69.72 -29.94 -12.33
N ASP A 503 68.62 -30.07 -11.60
CA ASP A 503 67.52 -30.97 -11.94
C ASP A 503 66.49 -30.31 -12.85
N PHE A 504 66.02 -31.09 -13.82
CA PHE A 504 64.96 -30.70 -14.74
C PHE A 504 63.58 -30.90 -14.10
N ALA A 505 62.73 -29.88 -14.19
CA ALA A 505 61.30 -30.01 -13.83
C ALA A 505 60.53 -30.82 -14.89
N VAL A 506 60.95 -30.71 -16.15
CA VAL A 506 60.55 -31.56 -17.27
C VAL A 506 61.80 -31.80 -18.11
N LYS A 507 62.08 -33.04 -18.49
CA LYS A 507 63.24 -33.40 -19.32
C LYS A 507 62.78 -34.21 -20.52
N ASP A 508 63.18 -33.75 -21.70
CA ASP A 508 63.04 -34.44 -22.98
C ASP A 508 61.61 -34.94 -23.29
N ALA A 509 60.62 -34.10 -23.00
CA ALA A 509 59.22 -34.44 -23.27
C ALA A 509 58.87 -34.13 -24.73
N SER A 510 58.46 -35.15 -25.47
CA SER A 510 57.93 -35.01 -26.83
C SER A 510 56.47 -35.42 -26.84
N LEU A 511 55.61 -34.54 -27.36
CA LEU A 511 54.16 -34.72 -27.39
C LEU A 511 53.59 -34.05 -28.64
N VAL A 512 52.71 -34.76 -29.35
CA VAL A 512 51.90 -34.19 -30.42
C VAL A 512 50.44 -34.33 -30.00
N VAL A 513 49.70 -33.21 -30.01
CA VAL A 513 48.25 -33.19 -29.78
C VAL A 513 47.60 -32.62 -31.03
N SER A 514 46.74 -33.41 -31.67
CA SER A 514 46.03 -33.00 -32.88
C SER A 514 44.90 -32.03 -32.56
N GLY A 515 44.56 -31.15 -33.51
CA GLY A 515 43.41 -30.26 -33.39
C GLY A 515 42.13 -31.08 -33.22
N GLY A 516 41.31 -30.72 -32.23
CA GLY A 516 40.13 -31.50 -31.86
C GLY A 516 40.37 -32.56 -30.79
N GLU A 517 41.62 -32.94 -30.51
CA GLU A 517 41.95 -33.97 -29.52
C GLU A 517 41.84 -33.44 -28.09
N ILE A 518 41.15 -34.20 -27.22
CA ILE A 518 41.09 -33.92 -25.78
C ILE A 518 42.24 -34.67 -25.09
N PHE A 519 43.33 -33.95 -24.79
CA PHE A 519 44.50 -34.51 -24.12
C PHE A 519 44.56 -34.12 -22.63
N GLY A 520 44.71 -35.11 -21.74
CA GLY A 520 44.80 -34.91 -20.29
C GLY A 520 46.18 -35.24 -19.72
N PHE A 521 46.77 -34.32 -18.96
CA PHE A 521 48.00 -34.58 -18.20
C PHE A 521 47.68 -35.20 -16.83
N LEU A 522 48.05 -36.47 -16.62
CA LEU A 522 47.91 -37.18 -15.34
C LEU A 522 49.28 -37.46 -14.71
N GLY A 523 49.38 -37.43 -13.38
CA GLY A 523 50.61 -37.76 -12.65
C GLY A 523 50.67 -37.15 -11.25
N PRO A 524 51.65 -37.54 -10.41
CA PRO A 524 51.80 -37.03 -9.04
C PRO A 524 52.18 -35.53 -8.99
N ASN A 525 52.08 -34.92 -7.82
CA ASN A 525 52.57 -33.55 -7.60
C ASN A 525 54.07 -33.49 -7.85
N GLY A 526 54.52 -32.46 -8.57
CA GLY A 526 55.92 -32.32 -8.99
C GLY A 526 56.28 -33.01 -10.31
N ALA A 527 55.38 -33.78 -10.93
CA ALA A 527 55.64 -34.46 -12.23
C ALA A 527 55.76 -33.52 -13.46
N GLY A 528 55.77 -32.20 -13.27
CA GLY A 528 55.95 -31.23 -14.37
C GLY A 528 54.69 -30.81 -15.13
N LYS A 529 53.50 -31.34 -14.81
CA LYS A 529 52.23 -31.04 -15.51
C LYS A 529 51.96 -29.53 -15.71
N SER A 530 51.96 -28.76 -14.63
CA SER A 530 51.70 -27.32 -14.69
C SER A 530 52.83 -26.55 -15.38
N THR A 531 54.06 -27.05 -15.32
CA THR A 531 55.22 -26.49 -16.01
C THR A 531 55.09 -26.64 -17.52
N THR A 532 54.67 -27.82 -17.99
CA THR A 532 54.40 -28.07 -19.41
C THR A 532 53.29 -27.17 -19.93
N ILE A 533 52.13 -27.12 -19.24
CA ILE A 533 50.99 -26.29 -19.65
C ILE A 533 51.35 -24.79 -19.69
N LYS A 534 52.03 -24.27 -18.66
CA LYS A 534 52.47 -22.87 -18.62
C LYS A 534 53.48 -22.54 -19.72
N SER A 535 54.29 -23.51 -20.15
CA SER A 535 55.25 -23.31 -21.24
C SER A 535 54.54 -23.32 -22.60
N ILE A 536 53.54 -24.19 -22.79
CA ILE A 536 52.71 -24.24 -24.01
C ILE A 536 51.99 -22.90 -24.24
N VAL A 537 51.39 -22.33 -23.20
CA VAL A 537 50.63 -21.05 -23.30
C VAL A 537 51.54 -19.81 -23.22
N GLY A 538 52.86 -19.98 -23.28
CA GLY A 538 53.83 -18.88 -23.32
C GLY A 538 54.06 -18.12 -22.01
N ILE A 539 53.48 -18.56 -20.89
CA ILE A 539 53.70 -17.95 -19.57
C ILE A 539 55.11 -18.25 -19.04
N GLN A 540 55.69 -19.39 -19.42
CA GLN A 540 57.03 -19.80 -19.03
C GLN A 540 57.89 -20.06 -20.26
N THR A 541 59.13 -19.53 -20.25
CA THR A 541 60.11 -19.81 -21.30
C THR A 541 60.57 -21.26 -21.25
N ILE A 542 60.89 -21.86 -22.39
CA ILE A 542 61.49 -23.20 -22.45
C ILE A 542 63.00 -23.12 -22.13
N THR A 543 63.62 -24.22 -21.69
CA THR A 543 65.08 -24.28 -21.51
C THR A 543 65.76 -24.94 -22.70
N GLU A 544 65.21 -26.06 -23.18
CA GLU A 544 65.67 -26.80 -24.37
C GLU A 544 64.46 -27.33 -25.14
N GLY A 545 64.67 -27.67 -26.41
CA GLY A 545 63.63 -28.15 -27.32
C GLY A 545 62.83 -27.04 -27.98
N SER A 546 61.64 -27.36 -28.48
CA SER A 546 60.71 -26.41 -29.10
C SER A 546 59.25 -26.76 -28.82
N ILE A 547 58.40 -25.74 -28.80
CA ILE A 547 56.95 -25.87 -28.77
C ILE A 547 56.39 -25.08 -29.95
N SER A 548 55.58 -25.71 -30.80
CA SER A 548 54.99 -25.09 -31.97
C SER A 548 53.50 -25.45 -32.09
N ILE A 549 52.73 -24.52 -32.65
CA ILE A 549 51.38 -24.75 -33.14
C ILE A 549 51.50 -24.71 -34.66
N CYS A 550 51.34 -25.85 -35.32
CA CYS A 550 51.60 -26.04 -36.74
C CYS A 550 50.34 -26.39 -37.51
#